data_AF-A0A363SF38-F1
#
_entry.id   AF-A0A363SF38-F1
#
_cell.length_a   1.000
_cell.length_b   1.000
_cell.length_c   1.000
_cell.angle_alpha   90.00
_cell.angle_beta   90.00
_cell.angle_gamma   90.00
#
_symmetry.space_group_name_H-M   'P 1'
#
loop_
_entity.id
_entity.type
_entity.pdbx_description
1 polymer ?
#
loop_
_entity_poly.entity_id
_entity_poly.type
_entity_poly.pdbx_seq_one_letter_code
_entity_poly.pdbx_strand_id
1 'polypeptide(L)'
;MQDIIAALIRPSVAFMESLRLRTKFIVAGIAAGIVVAYLFFNTTPGSTRMIVALVGLALTGYLSLGAYVSVLGAVRKVVEGGKQIAAGDLTVRVNLQSKDEYREIGEAFNAVAQSLSGVIQRIQDSAGQLEQASVSLAEATRRISDSTQQQGAAVSSVVSTVDQVNALVQKVAGNAQEVGELSAAARDKTSEGNESLSSMIGEIDLIEEAVSDIERHVDAFIGDTRSITEMTRQVKDIADQTNLLALNAAIEAARAGEQGRGFAVVADEVRKLAEKSAHAAAEIDTVTHALGGKSADVEGAIRRGRESLRAGQENMETVAIVLSEASSSVARTSAGMAAITSSVEEQTAASQGITRNVEQIARMAGENASEASRVNRQAVELETLSRDLGQAVRGFHT
;
A
#
# COMPACT_ATOMS: atom_id res chain seq x y z
N MET A 1 -44.36 -16.65 -89.72
CA MET A 1 -45.79 -17.06 -89.61
C MET A 1 -46.36 -16.79 -88.21
N GLN A 2 -45.60 -17.02 -87.13
CA GLN A 2 -46.04 -16.70 -85.75
C GLN A 2 -46.29 -15.19 -85.50
N ASP A 3 -45.50 -14.28 -86.08
CA ASP A 3 -45.68 -12.83 -85.88
C ASP A 3 -46.96 -12.26 -86.51
N ILE A 4 -47.37 -12.81 -87.66
CA ILE A 4 -48.60 -12.41 -88.36
C ILE A 4 -49.83 -12.85 -87.55
N ILE A 5 -49.80 -14.07 -87.01
CA ILE A 5 -50.86 -14.62 -86.16
C ILE A 5 -50.95 -13.83 -84.83
N ALA A 6 -49.80 -13.49 -84.24
CA ALA A 6 -49.74 -12.66 -83.05
C ALA A 6 -50.31 -11.24 -83.32
N ALA A 7 -49.96 -10.62 -84.44
CA ALA A 7 -50.48 -9.30 -84.82
C ALA A 7 -52.01 -9.31 -85.03
N LEU A 8 -52.56 -10.39 -85.60
CA LEU A 8 -54.00 -10.52 -85.81
C LEU A 8 -54.78 -10.66 -84.49
N ILE A 9 -54.22 -11.38 -83.51
CA ILE A 9 -54.88 -11.73 -82.24
C ILE A 9 -54.67 -10.63 -81.16
N ARG A 10 -53.65 -9.78 -81.29
CA ARG A 10 -53.33 -8.69 -80.35
C ARG A 10 -54.53 -7.83 -79.92
N PRO A 11 -55.41 -7.34 -80.82
CA PRO A 11 -56.57 -6.56 -80.41
C PRO A 11 -57.53 -7.34 -79.51
N SER A 12 -57.80 -8.62 -79.82
CA SER A 12 -58.62 -9.49 -78.94
C SER A 12 -57.99 -9.72 -77.58
N VAL A 13 -56.66 -9.91 -77.52
CA VAL A 13 -55.94 -10.13 -76.27
C VAL A 13 -55.94 -8.86 -75.43
N ALA A 14 -55.65 -7.70 -76.02
CA ALA A 14 -55.68 -6.42 -75.32
C ALA A 14 -57.10 -6.08 -74.79
N PHE A 15 -58.13 -6.37 -75.59
CA PHE A 15 -59.52 -6.25 -75.15
C PHE A 15 -59.82 -7.19 -73.98
N MET A 16 -59.43 -8.47 -74.10
CA MET A 16 -59.64 -9.46 -73.04
C MET A 16 -58.84 -9.14 -71.78
N GLU A 17 -57.63 -8.58 -71.87
CA GLU A 17 -56.83 -8.12 -70.74
C GLU A 17 -57.48 -6.96 -69.97
N SER A 18 -58.37 -6.20 -70.59
CA SER A 18 -59.11 -5.13 -69.92
C SER A 18 -60.28 -5.62 -69.06
N LEU A 19 -60.68 -6.89 -69.22
CA LEU A 19 -61.83 -7.50 -68.57
C LEU A 19 -61.39 -8.41 -67.41
N ARG A 20 -62.24 -8.51 -66.37
CA ARG A 20 -62.06 -9.50 -65.29
C ARG A 20 -62.15 -10.92 -65.84
N LEU A 21 -61.54 -11.90 -65.18
CA LEU A 21 -61.45 -13.27 -65.67
C LEU A 21 -62.83 -13.86 -65.95
N ARG A 22 -63.77 -13.70 -65.00
CA ARG A 22 -65.17 -14.11 -65.18
C ARG A 22 -65.81 -13.43 -66.41
N THR A 23 -65.54 -12.14 -66.59
CA THR A 23 -66.08 -11.36 -67.71
C THR A 23 -65.52 -11.82 -69.05
N LYS A 24 -64.26 -12.27 -69.14
CA LYS A 24 -63.69 -12.84 -70.39
C LYS A 24 -64.48 -14.06 -70.86
N PHE A 25 -64.76 -14.98 -69.93
CA PHE A 25 -65.54 -16.20 -70.23
C PHE A 25 -67.01 -15.89 -70.50
N ILE A 26 -67.59 -14.92 -69.79
CA ILE A 26 -68.96 -14.46 -70.04
C ILE A 26 -69.08 -13.82 -71.43
N VAL A 27 -68.15 -12.95 -71.83
CA VAL A 27 -68.16 -12.29 -73.15
C VAL A 27 -67.99 -13.31 -74.27
N ALA A 28 -67.07 -14.26 -74.12
CA ALA A 28 -66.90 -15.36 -75.08
C ALA A 28 -68.15 -16.27 -75.14
N GLY A 29 -68.74 -16.59 -73.99
CA GLY A 29 -69.94 -17.42 -73.88
C GLY A 29 -71.21 -16.75 -74.41
N ILE A 30 -71.40 -15.44 -74.17
CA ILE A 30 -72.51 -14.65 -74.73
C ILE A 30 -72.35 -14.55 -76.24
N ALA A 31 -71.13 -14.29 -76.75
CA ALA A 31 -70.88 -14.29 -78.20
C ALA A 31 -71.26 -15.65 -78.83
N ALA A 32 -70.83 -16.76 -78.23
CA ALA A 32 -71.21 -18.10 -78.67
C ALA A 32 -72.73 -18.33 -78.59
N GLY A 33 -73.36 -17.93 -77.48
CA GLY A 33 -74.80 -18.07 -77.25
C GLY A 33 -75.65 -17.27 -78.23
N ILE A 34 -75.25 -16.05 -78.60
CA ILE A 34 -75.91 -15.22 -79.62
C ILE A 34 -75.84 -15.92 -80.99
N VAL A 35 -74.69 -16.50 -81.34
CA VAL A 35 -74.51 -17.22 -82.60
C VAL A 35 -75.38 -18.48 -82.65
N VAL A 36 -75.43 -19.24 -81.55
CA VAL A 36 -76.30 -20.43 -81.43
C VAL A 36 -77.78 -20.03 -81.47
N ALA A 37 -78.20 -19.03 -80.71
CA ALA A 37 -79.59 -18.56 -80.70
C ALA A 37 -80.01 -18.05 -82.10
N TYR A 38 -79.14 -17.33 -82.80
CA TYR A 38 -79.37 -16.90 -84.18
C TYR A 38 -79.55 -18.09 -85.13
N LEU A 39 -78.76 -19.16 -84.96
CA LEU A 39 -78.88 -20.38 -85.77
C LEU A 39 -80.18 -21.15 -85.52
N PHE A 40 -80.68 -21.17 -84.28
CA PHE A 40 -81.88 -21.92 -83.89
C PHE A 40 -83.19 -21.16 -84.12
N PHE A 41 -83.25 -19.85 -83.87
CA PHE A 41 -84.50 -19.09 -83.87
C PHE A 41 -84.77 -18.28 -85.14
N ASN A 42 -83.79 -18.12 -86.03
CA ASN A 42 -83.94 -17.26 -87.20
C ASN A 42 -84.32 -18.03 -88.49
N THR A 43 -85.39 -17.59 -89.14
CA THR A 43 -86.00 -18.17 -90.37
C THR A 43 -85.61 -17.46 -91.67
N THR A 44 -84.58 -16.60 -91.66
CA THR A 44 -84.03 -15.95 -92.88
C THR A 44 -83.46 -16.95 -93.91
N PRO A 45 -83.45 -16.62 -95.22
CA PRO A 45 -82.98 -17.50 -96.30
C PRO A 45 -81.53 -18.01 -96.12
N GLY A 46 -81.28 -19.23 -96.63
CA GLY A 46 -80.12 -20.07 -96.25
C GLY A 46 -78.73 -19.46 -96.46
N SER A 47 -78.52 -18.62 -97.47
CA SER A 47 -77.22 -18.01 -97.78
C SER A 47 -76.81 -16.92 -96.78
N THR A 48 -77.74 -16.04 -96.38
CA THR A 48 -77.47 -15.00 -95.37
C THR A 48 -77.24 -15.61 -93.99
N ARG A 49 -77.98 -16.69 -93.66
CA ARG A 49 -77.81 -17.42 -92.39
C ARG A 49 -76.41 -18.03 -92.26
N MET A 50 -75.87 -18.61 -93.34
CA MET A 50 -74.51 -19.16 -93.36
C MET A 50 -73.43 -18.10 -93.15
N ILE A 51 -73.55 -16.94 -93.79
CA ILE A 51 -72.56 -15.87 -93.68
C ILE A 51 -72.53 -15.31 -92.25
N VAL A 52 -73.68 -15.02 -91.66
CA VAL A 52 -73.76 -14.51 -90.28
C VAL A 52 -73.27 -15.56 -89.27
N ALA A 53 -73.58 -16.84 -89.49
CA ALA A 53 -73.05 -17.93 -88.66
C ALA A 53 -71.52 -18.06 -88.75
N LEU A 54 -70.95 -17.96 -89.96
CA LEU A 54 -69.50 -18.01 -90.16
C LEU A 54 -68.78 -16.82 -89.53
N VAL A 55 -69.30 -15.60 -89.71
CA VAL A 55 -68.74 -14.40 -89.08
C VAL A 55 -68.88 -14.46 -87.56
N GLY A 56 -70.02 -14.93 -87.06
CA GLY A 56 -70.27 -15.11 -85.64
C GLY A 56 -69.38 -16.16 -84.99
N LEU A 57 -69.19 -17.31 -85.64
CA LEU A 57 -68.24 -18.35 -85.21
C LEU A 57 -66.80 -17.85 -85.26
N ALA A 58 -66.41 -17.12 -86.31
CA ALA A 58 -65.09 -16.52 -86.41
C ALA A 58 -64.85 -15.49 -85.29
N LEU A 59 -65.83 -14.64 -84.98
CA LEU A 59 -65.74 -13.66 -83.90
C LEU A 59 -65.69 -14.34 -82.52
N THR A 60 -66.51 -15.37 -82.30
CA THR A 60 -66.50 -16.16 -81.05
C THR A 60 -65.18 -16.89 -80.86
N GLY A 61 -64.65 -17.50 -81.93
CA GLY A 61 -63.34 -18.13 -81.95
C GLY A 61 -62.22 -17.12 -81.69
N TYR A 62 -62.29 -15.94 -82.31
CA TYR A 62 -61.34 -14.85 -82.12
C TYR A 62 -61.30 -14.34 -80.67
N LEU A 63 -62.47 -14.09 -80.06
CA LEU A 63 -62.59 -13.67 -78.67
C LEU A 63 -62.15 -14.78 -77.69
N SER A 64 -62.56 -16.02 -77.93
CA SER A 64 -62.17 -17.18 -77.10
C SER A 64 -60.67 -17.44 -77.16
N LEU A 65 -60.05 -17.30 -78.34
CA LEU A 65 -58.61 -17.41 -78.53
C LEU A 65 -57.88 -16.25 -77.83
N GLY A 66 -58.40 -15.03 -77.91
CA GLY A 66 -57.89 -13.87 -77.17
C GLY A 66 -57.93 -14.08 -75.65
N ALA A 67 -59.03 -14.64 -75.13
CA ALA A 67 -59.18 -14.98 -73.71
C ALA A 67 -58.17 -16.07 -73.29
N TYR A 68 -58.05 -17.14 -74.09
CA TYR A 68 -57.10 -18.23 -73.85
C TYR A 68 -55.65 -17.76 -73.83
N VAL A 69 -55.23 -16.97 -74.83
CA VAL A 69 -53.86 -16.44 -74.92
C VAL A 69 -53.56 -15.45 -73.79
N SER A 70 -54.53 -14.60 -73.42
CA SER A 70 -54.42 -13.67 -72.28
C SER A 70 -54.19 -14.42 -70.96
N VAL A 71 -54.99 -15.48 -70.70
CA VAL A 71 -54.85 -16.30 -69.49
C VAL A 71 -53.52 -17.06 -69.47
N LEU A 72 -53.17 -17.72 -70.58
CA LEU A 72 -51.94 -18.50 -70.66
C LEU A 72 -50.68 -17.62 -70.52
N GLY A 73 -50.71 -16.41 -71.07
CA GLY A 73 -49.65 -15.41 -70.92
C GLY A 73 -49.49 -14.95 -69.47
N ALA A 74 -50.60 -14.68 -68.77
CA ALA A 74 -50.57 -14.30 -67.36
C ALA A 74 -50.03 -15.43 -66.48
N VAL A 75 -50.53 -16.67 -66.65
CA VAL A 75 -50.07 -17.85 -65.90
C VAL A 75 -48.58 -18.11 -66.12
N ARG A 76 -48.09 -18.02 -67.37
CA ARG A 76 -46.65 -18.20 -67.66
C ARG A 76 -45.78 -17.18 -66.94
N LYS A 77 -46.19 -15.90 -66.92
CA LYS A 77 -45.44 -14.84 -66.21
C LYS A 77 -45.43 -15.06 -64.70
N VAL A 78 -46.54 -15.49 -64.11
CA VAL A 78 -46.61 -15.83 -62.67
C VAL A 78 -45.72 -17.04 -62.36
N VAL A 79 -45.79 -18.10 -63.16
CA VAL A 79 -44.96 -19.30 -62.98
C VAL A 79 -43.47 -18.98 -63.12
N GLU A 80 -43.10 -18.18 -64.12
CA GLU A 80 -41.70 -17.80 -64.34
C GLU A 80 -41.16 -16.92 -63.22
N GLY A 81 -41.93 -15.90 -62.78
CA GLY A 81 -41.54 -15.09 -61.62
C GLY A 81 -41.47 -15.91 -60.33
N GLY A 82 -42.40 -16.84 -60.14
CA GLY A 82 -42.37 -17.77 -59.01
C GLY A 82 -41.14 -18.69 -59.01
N LYS A 83 -40.70 -19.17 -60.19
CA LYS A 83 -39.46 -19.95 -60.32
C LYS A 83 -38.23 -19.11 -59.99
N GLN A 84 -38.18 -17.86 -60.43
CA GLN A 84 -37.06 -16.96 -60.15
C GLN A 84 -36.98 -16.62 -58.65
N ILE A 85 -38.12 -16.32 -58.02
CA ILE A 85 -38.23 -16.14 -56.56
C ILE A 85 -37.79 -17.40 -55.82
N ALA A 86 -38.23 -18.59 -56.26
CA ALA A 86 -37.83 -19.86 -55.65
C ALA A 86 -36.34 -20.19 -55.85
N ALA A 87 -35.73 -19.70 -56.92
CA ALA A 87 -34.30 -19.79 -57.17
C ALA A 87 -33.47 -18.76 -56.36
N GLY A 88 -34.13 -17.89 -55.60
CA GLY A 88 -33.50 -16.91 -54.73
C GLY A 88 -33.47 -15.49 -55.28
N ASP A 89 -33.97 -15.22 -56.49
CA ASP A 89 -34.04 -13.86 -57.03
C ASP A 89 -35.33 -13.15 -56.56
N LEU A 90 -35.20 -12.38 -55.48
CA LEU A 90 -36.26 -11.60 -54.85
C LEU A 90 -36.35 -10.18 -55.42
N THR A 91 -35.52 -9.82 -56.41
CA THR A 91 -35.62 -8.54 -57.14
C THR A 91 -36.69 -8.58 -58.23
N VAL A 92 -37.04 -9.79 -58.69
CA VAL A 92 -38.02 -10.04 -59.75
C VAL A 92 -39.41 -9.56 -59.35
N ARG A 93 -40.10 -8.94 -60.31
CA ARG A 93 -41.48 -8.48 -60.14
C ARG A 93 -42.38 -9.05 -61.23
N VAL A 94 -43.48 -9.69 -60.82
CA VAL A 94 -44.52 -10.21 -61.71
C VAL A 94 -45.43 -9.06 -62.11
N ASN A 95 -45.14 -8.43 -63.26
CA ASN A 95 -45.95 -7.34 -63.79
C ASN A 95 -46.94 -7.86 -64.85
N LEU A 96 -48.23 -7.82 -64.50
CA LEU A 96 -49.33 -8.27 -65.33
C LEU A 96 -50.17 -7.08 -65.79
N GLN A 97 -50.31 -6.95 -67.11
CA GLN A 97 -51.12 -5.89 -67.74
C GLN A 97 -52.63 -6.14 -67.56
N SER A 98 -53.05 -7.36 -67.22
CA SER A 98 -54.45 -7.79 -67.12
C SER A 98 -55.19 -7.17 -65.94
N LYS A 99 -56.42 -6.66 -66.11
CA LYS A 99 -57.28 -6.08 -65.06
C LYS A 99 -58.14 -7.11 -64.31
N ASP A 100 -57.58 -8.28 -64.09
CA ASP A 100 -58.26 -9.44 -63.53
C ASP A 100 -57.57 -9.98 -62.27
N GLU A 101 -58.14 -11.06 -61.74
CA GLU A 101 -57.69 -11.79 -60.56
C GLU A 101 -56.23 -12.27 -60.67
N TYR A 102 -55.67 -12.39 -61.89
CA TYR A 102 -54.25 -12.71 -62.05
C TYR A 102 -53.35 -11.55 -61.65
N ARG A 103 -53.75 -10.29 -61.86
CA ARG A 103 -52.98 -9.15 -61.33
C ARG A 103 -52.92 -9.19 -59.82
N GLU A 104 -54.04 -9.47 -59.14
CA GLU A 104 -54.06 -9.61 -57.67
C GLU A 104 -53.08 -10.71 -57.20
N ILE A 105 -53.01 -11.84 -57.93
CA ILE A 105 -52.01 -12.89 -57.67
C ILE A 105 -50.58 -12.37 -57.88
N GLY A 106 -50.33 -11.63 -58.97
CA GLY A 106 -49.02 -11.03 -59.25
C GLY A 106 -48.58 -10.02 -58.18
N GLU A 107 -49.50 -9.17 -57.72
CA GLU A 107 -49.29 -8.22 -56.63
C GLU A 107 -49.02 -8.94 -55.30
N ALA A 108 -49.77 -10.00 -54.97
CA ALA A 108 -49.51 -10.82 -53.79
C ALA A 108 -48.13 -11.50 -53.85
N PHE A 109 -47.72 -12.02 -55.01
CA PHE A 109 -46.37 -12.58 -55.21
C PHE A 109 -45.28 -11.50 -55.00
N ASN A 110 -45.49 -10.30 -55.52
CA ASN A 110 -44.55 -9.18 -55.33
C ASN A 110 -44.45 -8.78 -53.86
N ALA A 111 -45.57 -8.77 -53.12
CA ALA A 111 -45.58 -8.48 -51.69
C ALA A 111 -44.81 -9.55 -50.89
N VAL A 112 -44.97 -10.84 -51.23
CA VAL A 112 -44.18 -11.94 -50.63
C VAL A 112 -42.70 -11.79 -50.93
N ALA A 113 -42.33 -11.54 -52.20
CA ALA A 113 -40.94 -11.33 -52.59
C ALA A 113 -40.31 -10.13 -51.86
N GLN A 114 -41.05 -9.02 -51.72
CA GLN A 114 -40.60 -7.85 -50.97
C GLN A 114 -40.44 -8.15 -49.47
N SER A 115 -41.38 -8.87 -48.86
CA SER A 115 -41.28 -9.24 -47.45
C SER A 115 -40.10 -10.19 -47.19
N LEU A 116 -39.89 -11.19 -48.06
CA LEU A 116 -38.74 -12.08 -47.99
C LEU A 116 -37.43 -11.33 -48.20
N SER A 117 -37.37 -10.40 -49.17
CA SER A 117 -36.19 -9.56 -49.42
C SER A 117 -35.82 -8.76 -48.17
N GLY A 118 -36.81 -8.13 -47.52
CA GLY A 118 -36.59 -7.42 -46.26
C GLY A 118 -36.16 -8.30 -45.09
N VAL A 119 -36.64 -9.55 -45.01
CA VAL A 119 -36.18 -10.51 -43.99
C VAL A 119 -34.75 -10.95 -44.25
N ILE A 120 -34.41 -11.28 -45.50
CA ILE A 120 -33.05 -11.69 -45.88
C ILE A 120 -32.04 -10.56 -45.65
N GLN A 121 -32.37 -9.31 -46.01
CA GLN A 121 -31.53 -8.15 -45.73
C GLN A 121 -31.27 -8.00 -44.22
N ARG A 122 -32.31 -8.11 -43.38
CA ARG A 122 -32.15 -8.06 -41.92
C ARG A 122 -31.28 -9.20 -41.39
N ILE A 123 -31.36 -10.40 -41.97
CA ILE A 123 -30.51 -11.53 -41.59
C ILE A 123 -29.05 -11.25 -41.99
N GLN A 124 -28.81 -10.74 -43.20
CA GLN A 124 -27.46 -10.35 -43.65
C GLN A 124 -26.85 -9.27 -42.75
N ASP A 125 -27.60 -8.23 -42.43
CA ASP A 125 -27.16 -7.16 -41.53
C ASP A 125 -26.87 -7.70 -40.13
N SER A 126 -27.75 -8.55 -39.59
CA SER A 126 -27.58 -9.14 -38.26
C SER A 126 -26.38 -10.09 -38.19
N ALA A 127 -26.12 -10.86 -39.25
CA ALA A 127 -24.92 -11.67 -39.38
C ALA A 127 -23.66 -10.78 -39.40
N GLY A 128 -23.63 -9.74 -40.23
CA GLY A 128 -22.51 -8.80 -40.27
C GLY A 128 -22.21 -8.17 -38.90
N GLN A 129 -23.24 -7.76 -38.16
CA GLN A 129 -23.10 -7.24 -36.80
C GLN A 129 -22.58 -8.29 -35.81
N LEU A 130 -23.07 -9.54 -35.90
CA LEU A 130 -22.62 -10.64 -35.05
C LEU A 130 -21.17 -11.03 -35.31
N GLU A 131 -20.73 -11.01 -36.57
CA GLU A 131 -19.32 -11.26 -36.94
C GLU A 131 -18.42 -10.18 -36.33
N GLN A 132 -18.76 -8.90 -36.49
CA GLN A 132 -17.98 -7.79 -35.93
C GLN A 132 -17.93 -7.81 -34.39
N ALA A 133 -19.06 -8.13 -33.74
CA ALA A 133 -19.13 -8.26 -32.29
C ALA A 133 -18.26 -9.43 -31.79
N SER A 134 -18.24 -10.55 -32.51
CA SER A 134 -17.44 -11.73 -32.17
C SER A 134 -15.94 -11.45 -32.29
N VAL A 135 -15.51 -10.76 -33.35
CA VAL A 135 -14.10 -10.33 -33.52
C VAL A 135 -13.69 -9.39 -32.38
N SER A 136 -14.54 -8.40 -32.06
CA SER A 136 -14.27 -7.45 -30.96
C SER A 136 -14.18 -8.17 -29.60
N LEU A 137 -15.03 -9.18 -29.38
CA LEU A 137 -15.01 -10.01 -28.18
C LEU A 137 -13.73 -10.84 -28.07
N ALA A 138 -13.27 -11.44 -29.17
CA ALA A 138 -12.01 -12.18 -29.22
C ALA A 138 -10.81 -11.28 -28.90
N GLU A 139 -10.75 -10.07 -29.48
CA GLU A 139 -9.69 -9.10 -29.18
C GLU A 139 -9.71 -8.62 -27.72
N ALA A 140 -10.89 -8.30 -27.17
CA ALA A 140 -11.04 -7.95 -25.77
C ALA A 140 -10.55 -9.07 -24.85
N THR A 141 -10.90 -10.31 -25.18
CA THR A 141 -10.52 -11.49 -24.42
C THR A 141 -9.02 -11.77 -24.48
N ARG A 142 -8.38 -11.56 -25.64
CA ARG A 142 -6.92 -11.63 -25.78
C ARG A 142 -6.22 -10.62 -24.88
N ARG A 143 -6.70 -9.38 -24.84
CA ARG A 143 -6.17 -8.34 -23.92
C ARG A 143 -6.32 -8.75 -22.46
N ILE A 144 -7.45 -9.34 -22.07
CA ILE A 144 -7.65 -9.87 -20.71
C ILE A 144 -6.63 -10.96 -20.40
N SER A 145 -6.39 -11.89 -21.33
CA SER A 145 -5.38 -12.95 -21.17
C SER A 145 -3.97 -12.37 -20.98
N ASP A 146 -3.57 -11.40 -21.79
CA ASP A 146 -2.26 -10.74 -21.70
C ASP A 146 -2.11 -9.99 -20.36
N SER A 147 -3.13 -9.24 -19.94
CA SER A 147 -3.15 -8.56 -18.64
C SER A 147 -3.08 -9.54 -17.47
N THR A 148 -3.76 -10.68 -17.58
CA THR A 148 -3.75 -11.74 -16.56
C THR A 148 -2.36 -12.37 -16.44
N GLN A 149 -1.63 -12.57 -17.55
CA GLN A 149 -0.25 -13.04 -17.53
C GLN A 149 0.68 -12.03 -16.85
N GLN A 150 0.53 -10.74 -17.15
CA GLN A 150 1.29 -9.68 -16.49
C GLN A 150 0.99 -9.62 -14.99
N GLN A 151 -0.27 -9.80 -14.59
CA GLN A 151 -0.68 -9.88 -13.19
C GLN A 151 -0.01 -11.07 -12.48
N GLY A 152 0.10 -12.23 -13.14
CA GLY A 152 0.82 -13.39 -12.62
C GLY A 152 2.32 -13.11 -12.37
N ALA A 153 2.98 -12.43 -13.31
CA ALA A 153 4.38 -12.02 -13.14
C ALA A 153 4.56 -11.00 -12.00
N ALA A 154 3.65 -10.02 -11.89
CA ALA A 154 3.65 -9.06 -10.81
C ALA A 154 3.45 -9.74 -9.43
N VAL A 155 2.55 -10.72 -9.34
CA VAL A 155 2.34 -11.54 -8.15
C VAL A 155 3.63 -12.25 -7.73
N SER A 156 4.34 -12.89 -8.66
CA SER A 156 5.61 -13.56 -8.35
C SER A 156 6.66 -12.59 -7.80
N SER A 157 6.71 -11.37 -8.32
CA SER A 157 7.61 -10.32 -7.82
C SER A 157 7.24 -9.88 -6.40
N VAL A 158 5.94 -9.73 -6.12
CA VAL A 158 5.46 -9.38 -4.77
C VAL A 158 5.81 -10.49 -3.78
N VAL A 159 5.65 -11.77 -4.13
CA VAL A 159 6.06 -12.89 -3.26
C VAL A 159 7.53 -12.77 -2.89
N SER A 160 8.42 -12.60 -3.88
CA SER A 160 9.86 -12.44 -3.61
C SER A 160 10.17 -11.23 -2.72
N THR A 161 9.43 -10.13 -2.87
CA THR A 161 9.61 -8.94 -2.04
C THR A 161 9.15 -9.20 -0.61
N VAL A 162 8.03 -9.90 -0.42
CA VAL A 162 7.53 -10.29 0.91
C VAL A 162 8.52 -11.22 1.62
N ASP A 163 9.14 -12.16 0.92
CA ASP A 163 10.18 -13.03 1.49
C ASP A 163 11.41 -12.21 1.96
N GLN A 164 11.84 -11.23 1.16
CA GLN A 164 12.91 -10.31 1.56
C GLN A 164 12.52 -9.47 2.78
N VAL A 165 11.30 -8.94 2.83
CA VAL A 165 10.79 -8.21 3.99
C VAL A 165 10.78 -9.09 5.23
N ASN A 166 10.32 -10.34 5.13
CA ASN A 166 10.33 -11.28 6.25
C ASN A 166 11.75 -11.54 6.78
N ALA A 167 12.73 -11.72 5.89
CA ALA A 167 14.13 -11.88 6.29
C ALA A 167 14.67 -10.63 7.03
N LEU A 168 14.30 -9.43 6.56
CA LEU A 168 14.68 -8.18 7.22
C LEU A 168 14.02 -8.02 8.60
N VAL A 169 12.73 -8.35 8.71
CA VAL A 169 11.99 -8.33 9.98
C VAL A 169 12.65 -9.24 11.01
N GLN A 170 13.03 -10.47 10.61
CA GLN A 170 13.77 -11.40 11.47
C GLN A 170 15.13 -10.85 11.90
N LYS A 171 15.85 -10.18 11.00
CA LYS A 171 17.12 -9.53 11.33
C LYS A 171 16.93 -8.38 12.33
N VAL A 172 15.91 -7.56 12.16
CA VAL A 172 15.57 -6.48 13.09
C VAL A 172 15.19 -7.05 14.46
N ALA A 173 14.43 -8.14 14.49
CA ALA A 173 14.09 -8.85 15.73
C ALA A 173 15.34 -9.29 16.50
N GLY A 174 16.28 -9.95 15.81
CA GLY A 174 17.56 -10.39 16.39
C GLY A 174 18.39 -9.23 16.92
N ASN A 175 18.51 -8.14 16.15
CA ASN A 175 19.22 -6.94 16.58
C ASN A 175 18.56 -6.29 17.81
N ALA A 176 17.23 -6.22 17.86
CA ALA A 176 16.50 -5.65 19.00
C ALA A 176 16.72 -6.49 20.27
N GLN A 177 16.74 -7.82 20.13
CA GLN A 177 17.05 -8.73 21.24
C GLN A 177 18.48 -8.52 21.74
N GLU A 178 19.48 -8.47 20.84
CA GLU A 178 20.88 -8.25 21.20
C GLU A 178 21.07 -6.92 21.94
N VAL A 179 20.48 -5.83 21.44
CA VAL A 179 20.52 -4.51 22.10
C VAL A 179 19.78 -4.55 23.44
N GLY A 180 18.71 -5.34 23.56
CA GLY A 180 18.01 -5.57 24.82
C GLY A 180 18.88 -6.26 25.87
N GLU A 181 19.62 -7.29 25.49
CA GLU A 181 20.58 -8.00 26.34
C GLU A 181 21.73 -7.08 26.77
N LEU A 182 22.30 -6.32 25.83
CA LEU A 182 23.33 -5.32 26.13
C LEU A 182 22.82 -4.22 27.08
N SER A 183 21.57 -3.78 26.92
CA SER A 183 20.94 -2.80 27.81
C SER A 183 20.76 -3.38 29.22
N ALA A 184 20.37 -4.65 29.35
CA ALA A 184 20.27 -5.31 30.65
C ALA A 184 21.63 -5.39 31.36
N ALA A 185 22.68 -5.80 30.63
CA ALA A 185 24.04 -5.83 31.18
C ALA A 185 24.55 -4.44 31.57
N ALA A 186 24.26 -3.41 30.77
CA ALA A 186 24.61 -2.02 31.09
C ALA A 186 23.91 -1.53 32.36
N ARG A 187 22.62 -1.87 32.54
CA ARG A 187 21.86 -1.54 33.76
C ARG A 187 22.49 -2.14 35.00
N ASP A 188 22.88 -3.42 34.92
CA ASP A 188 23.51 -4.11 36.03
C ASP A 188 24.85 -3.46 36.39
N LYS A 189 25.65 -3.09 35.38
CA LYS A 189 26.92 -2.36 35.59
C LYS A 189 26.74 -0.95 36.16
N THR A 190 25.71 -0.23 35.74
CA THR A 190 25.39 1.08 36.35
C THR A 190 24.91 0.92 37.80
N SER A 191 24.18 -0.16 38.11
CA SER A 191 23.77 -0.48 39.47
C SER A 191 24.97 -0.79 40.38
N GLU A 192 25.89 -1.65 39.92
CA GLU A 192 27.16 -1.93 40.62
C GLU A 192 27.99 -0.66 40.84
N GLY A 193 28.01 0.24 39.85
CA GLY A 193 28.70 1.54 39.94
C GLY A 193 28.09 2.46 41.00
N ASN A 194 26.75 2.53 41.08
CA ASN A 194 26.05 3.30 42.10
C ASN A 194 26.30 2.76 43.51
N GLU A 195 26.31 1.43 43.69
CA GLU A 195 26.61 0.81 44.98
C GLU A 195 28.05 1.11 45.43
N SER A 196 29.01 0.99 44.50
CA SER A 196 30.41 1.33 44.76
C SER A 196 30.60 2.81 45.13
N LEU A 197 29.89 3.71 44.44
CA LEU A 197 29.91 5.14 44.74
C LEU A 197 29.30 5.45 46.11
N SER A 198 28.18 4.81 46.45
CA SER A 198 27.55 4.95 47.77
C SER A 198 28.48 4.50 48.88
N SER A 199 29.24 3.41 48.68
CA SER A 199 30.26 2.98 49.64
C SER A 199 31.39 4.01 49.76
N MET A 200 31.83 4.60 48.65
CA MET A 200 32.91 5.59 48.65
C MET A 200 32.50 6.89 49.36
N ILE A 201 31.25 7.32 49.22
CA ILE A 201 30.69 8.46 49.96
C ILE A 201 30.76 8.18 51.46
N GLY A 202 30.33 6.99 51.90
CA GLY A 202 30.40 6.61 53.31
C GLY A 202 31.84 6.56 53.87
N GLU A 203 32.80 6.06 53.09
CA GLU A 203 34.22 6.06 53.48
C GLU A 203 34.78 7.49 53.60
N ILE A 204 34.37 8.42 52.73
CA ILE A 204 34.80 9.81 52.81
C ILE A 204 34.20 10.53 54.02
N ASP A 205 32.95 10.23 54.40
CA ASP A 205 32.35 10.75 55.62
C ASP A 205 33.14 10.31 56.87
N LEU A 206 33.58 9.05 56.91
CA LEU A 206 34.45 8.54 57.99
C LEU A 206 35.82 9.23 58.00
N ILE A 207 36.40 9.52 56.84
CA ILE A 207 37.66 10.26 56.75
C ILE A 207 37.47 11.71 57.19
N GLU A 208 36.36 12.35 56.86
CA GLU A 208 36.06 13.71 57.32
C GLU A 208 35.92 13.78 58.85
N GLU A 209 35.27 12.80 59.47
CA GLU A 209 35.20 12.67 60.93
C GLU A 209 36.59 12.50 61.55
N ALA A 210 37.41 11.60 61.00
CA ALA A 210 38.78 11.38 61.47
C ALA A 210 39.65 12.65 61.35
N VAL A 211 39.55 13.40 60.25
CA VAL A 211 40.27 14.67 60.07
C VAL A 211 39.78 15.72 61.07
N SER A 212 38.47 15.80 61.32
CA SER A 212 37.90 16.70 62.32
C SER A 212 38.38 16.36 63.74
N ASP A 213 38.60 15.09 64.05
CA ASP A 213 39.14 14.64 65.33
C ASP A 213 40.61 15.03 65.50
N ILE A 214 41.40 14.86 64.44
CA ILE A 214 42.80 15.30 64.41
C ILE A 214 42.88 16.81 64.63
N GLU A 215 42.02 17.60 63.99
CA GLU A 215 41.92 19.06 64.16
C GLU A 215 41.69 19.42 65.64
N ARG A 216 40.70 18.79 66.29
CA ARG A 216 40.42 19.01 67.73
C ARG A 216 41.62 18.67 68.62
N HIS A 217 42.33 17.58 68.32
CA HIS A 217 43.51 17.17 69.10
C HIS A 217 44.70 18.11 68.90
N VAL A 218 44.89 18.64 67.69
CA VAL A 218 45.95 19.61 67.39
C VAL A 218 45.66 20.94 68.06
N ASP A 219 44.41 21.42 68.05
CA ASP A 219 44.01 22.64 68.75
C ASP A 219 44.26 22.53 70.26
N ALA A 220 43.89 21.40 70.87
CA ALA A 220 44.16 21.14 72.28
C ALA A 220 45.66 21.14 72.57
N PHE A 221 46.46 20.47 71.72
CA PHE A 221 47.92 20.42 71.86
C PHE A 221 48.59 21.79 71.75
N ILE A 222 48.10 22.68 70.87
CA ILE A 222 48.55 24.07 70.76
C ILE A 222 48.22 24.84 72.05
N GLY A 223 47.03 24.63 72.60
CA GLY A 223 46.62 25.17 73.90
C GLY A 223 47.57 24.77 75.02
N ASP A 224 47.83 23.48 75.15
CA ASP A 224 48.74 22.93 76.17
C ASP A 224 50.16 23.46 76.01
N THR A 225 50.67 23.53 74.77
CA THR A 225 52.01 24.06 74.47
C THR A 225 52.13 25.55 74.84
N ARG A 226 51.07 26.33 74.62
CA ARG A 226 51.02 27.75 75.05
C ARG A 226 51.05 27.85 76.58
N SER A 227 50.27 27.03 77.29
CA SER A 227 50.29 27.00 78.75
C SER A 227 51.65 26.60 79.32
N ILE A 228 52.34 25.62 78.71
CA ILE A 228 53.72 25.26 79.10
C ILE A 228 54.67 26.44 78.89
N THR A 229 54.56 27.14 77.76
CA THR A 229 55.40 28.32 77.46
C THR A 229 55.21 29.42 78.51
N GLU A 230 53.96 29.70 78.92
CA GLU A 230 53.66 30.66 79.99
C GLU A 230 54.21 30.23 81.35
N MET A 231 54.05 28.96 81.73
CA MET A 231 54.62 28.42 82.97
C MET A 231 56.15 28.47 82.98
N THR A 232 56.79 28.09 81.88
CA THR A 232 58.25 28.13 81.73
C THR A 232 58.77 29.56 81.84
N ARG A 233 58.06 30.54 81.30
CA ARG A 233 58.39 31.96 81.47
C ARG A 233 58.32 32.40 82.93
N GLN A 234 57.27 32.00 83.66
CA GLN A 234 57.17 32.26 85.10
C GLN A 234 58.32 31.61 85.89
N VAL A 235 58.69 30.36 85.55
CA VAL A 235 59.83 29.66 86.18
C VAL A 235 61.14 30.41 85.92
N LYS A 236 61.34 30.92 84.70
CA LYS A 236 62.51 31.76 84.37
C LYS A 236 62.53 33.04 85.18
N ASP A 237 61.39 33.74 85.28
CA ASP A 237 61.28 34.97 86.08
C ASP A 237 61.56 34.70 87.57
N ILE A 238 61.07 33.58 88.12
CA ILE A 238 61.36 33.15 89.50
C ILE A 238 62.85 32.82 89.66
N ALA A 239 63.46 32.12 88.70
CA ALA A 239 64.87 31.79 88.73
C ALA A 239 65.74 33.05 88.69
N ASP A 240 65.41 34.03 87.84
CA ASP A 240 66.12 35.31 87.77
C ASP A 240 65.96 36.12 89.08
N GLN A 241 64.77 36.14 89.67
CA GLN A 241 64.54 36.75 90.99
C GLN A 241 65.34 36.04 92.09
N THR A 242 65.37 34.70 92.08
CA THR A 242 66.14 33.89 93.04
C THR A 242 67.63 34.14 92.89
N ASN A 243 68.12 34.27 91.66
CA ASN A 243 69.50 34.60 91.36
C ASN A 243 69.89 35.98 91.91
N LEU A 244 69.01 36.98 91.75
CA LEU A 244 69.19 38.33 92.31
C LEU A 244 69.17 38.32 93.85
N LEU A 245 68.25 37.57 94.46
CA LEU A 245 68.18 37.41 95.93
C LEU A 245 69.44 36.72 96.47
N ALA A 246 69.89 35.65 95.81
CA ALA A 246 71.10 34.93 96.17
C ALA A 246 72.35 35.81 96.03
N LEU A 247 72.43 36.64 94.99
CA LEU A 247 73.50 37.61 94.80
C LEU A 247 73.52 38.66 95.93
N ASN A 248 72.37 39.22 96.29
CA ASN A 248 72.26 40.17 97.40
C ASN A 248 72.66 39.51 98.73
N ALA A 249 72.26 38.25 98.96
CA ALA A 249 72.66 37.49 100.14
C ALA A 249 74.16 37.20 100.17
N ALA A 250 74.78 36.88 99.03
CA ALA A 250 76.23 36.67 98.93
C ALA A 250 77.01 37.97 99.21
N ILE A 251 76.53 39.11 98.72
CA ILE A 251 77.11 40.44 98.99
C ILE A 251 77.05 40.75 100.50
N GLU A 252 75.90 40.55 101.15
CA GLU A 252 75.74 40.85 102.58
C GLU A 252 76.52 39.86 103.46
N ALA A 253 76.62 38.59 103.05
CA ALA A 253 77.46 37.59 103.70
C ALA A 253 78.96 37.94 103.61
N ALA A 254 79.42 38.46 102.47
CA ALA A 254 80.79 38.98 102.32
C ALA A 254 81.03 40.23 103.21
N ARG A 255 80.00 41.07 103.38
CA ARG A 255 80.03 42.26 104.24
C ARG A 255 80.15 41.94 105.73
N ALA A 256 79.60 40.80 106.17
CA ALA A 256 79.68 40.30 107.55
C ALA A 256 81.04 39.63 107.89
N GLY A 257 81.97 39.51 106.94
CA GLY A 257 83.32 38.97 107.16
C GLY A 257 83.32 37.48 107.57
N GLU A 258 84.16 37.10 108.54
CA GLU A 258 84.31 35.70 108.97
C GLU A 258 83.03 35.08 109.57
N GLN A 259 82.11 35.90 110.11
CA GLN A 259 80.82 35.42 110.64
C GLN A 259 79.82 35.05 109.54
N GLY A 260 79.97 35.60 108.32
CA GLY A 260 79.07 35.35 107.18
C GLY A 260 79.51 34.19 106.26
N ARG A 261 80.65 33.56 106.54
CA ARG A 261 81.32 32.64 105.62
C ARG A 261 80.50 31.38 105.27
N GLY A 262 79.75 30.84 106.23
CA GLY A 262 78.81 29.73 105.97
C GLY A 262 77.60 30.14 105.13
N PHE A 263 77.08 31.36 105.34
CA PHE A 263 75.98 31.91 104.55
C PHE A 263 76.41 32.23 103.11
N ALA A 264 77.65 32.68 102.89
CA ALA A 264 78.17 32.96 101.56
C ALA A 264 78.21 31.70 100.67
N VAL A 265 78.59 30.54 101.22
CA VAL A 265 78.61 29.27 100.47
C VAL A 265 77.20 28.84 100.08
N VAL A 266 76.22 28.96 100.99
CA VAL A 266 74.82 28.64 100.69
C VAL A 266 74.26 29.60 99.64
N ALA A 267 74.54 30.90 99.75
CA ALA A 267 74.10 31.90 98.77
C ALA A 267 74.66 31.62 97.36
N ASP A 268 75.94 31.25 97.24
CA ASP A 268 76.54 30.88 95.95
C ASP A 268 75.97 29.57 95.37
N GLU A 269 75.62 28.60 96.21
CA GLU A 269 74.98 27.36 95.76
C GLU A 269 73.53 27.61 95.29
N VAL A 270 72.78 28.46 95.99
CA VAL A 270 71.45 28.92 95.56
C VAL A 270 71.55 29.70 94.24
N ARG A 271 72.57 30.55 94.09
CA ARG A 271 72.85 31.30 92.85
C ARG A 271 73.08 30.36 91.66
N LYS A 272 73.92 29.35 91.83
CA LYS A 272 74.16 28.32 90.79
C LYS A 272 72.91 27.51 90.46
N LEU A 273 72.07 27.18 91.46
CA LEU A 273 70.79 26.50 91.24
C LEU A 273 69.81 27.38 90.44
N ALA A 274 69.78 28.67 90.74
CA ALA A 274 68.95 29.64 90.04
C ALA A 274 69.42 29.82 88.58
N GLU A 275 70.71 29.97 88.34
CA GLU A 275 71.29 30.00 86.98
C GLU A 275 70.97 28.73 86.17
N LYS A 276 71.10 27.54 86.79
CA LYS A 276 70.70 26.27 86.16
C LYS A 276 69.21 26.21 85.85
N SER A 277 68.36 26.72 86.74
CA SER A 277 66.90 26.73 86.56
C SER A 277 66.50 27.67 85.42
N ALA A 278 67.11 28.86 85.34
CA ALA A 278 66.89 29.80 84.24
C ALA A 278 67.36 29.22 82.89
N HIS A 279 68.49 28.50 82.86
CA HIS A 279 68.97 27.82 81.68
C HIS A 279 68.01 26.71 81.23
N ALA A 280 67.55 25.84 82.15
CA ALA A 280 66.60 24.78 81.82
C ALA A 280 65.27 25.36 81.30
N ALA A 281 64.79 26.46 81.90
CA ALA A 281 63.61 27.15 81.41
C ALA A 281 63.81 27.70 79.97
N ALA A 282 64.98 28.26 79.65
CA ALA A 282 65.28 28.72 78.30
C ALA A 282 65.34 27.58 77.26
N GLU A 283 65.84 26.40 77.65
CA GLU A 283 65.80 25.21 76.78
C GLU A 283 64.35 24.75 76.54
N ILE A 284 63.52 24.70 77.59
CA ILE A 284 62.10 24.35 77.45
C ILE A 284 61.38 25.35 76.55
N ASP A 285 61.61 26.65 76.70
CA ASP A 285 61.03 27.70 75.86
C ASP A 285 61.41 27.52 74.38
N THR A 286 62.66 27.17 74.11
CA THR A 286 63.12 26.87 72.74
C THR A 286 62.38 25.66 72.15
N VAL A 287 62.18 24.61 72.95
CA VAL A 287 61.47 23.39 72.52
C VAL A 287 59.98 23.67 72.29
N THR A 288 59.30 24.39 73.18
CA THR A 288 57.88 24.73 73.01
C THR A 288 57.66 25.68 71.84
N HIS A 289 58.59 26.60 71.59
CA HIS A 289 58.51 27.47 70.42
C HIS A 289 58.67 26.69 69.10
N ALA A 290 59.57 25.70 69.06
CA ALA A 290 59.72 24.80 67.92
C ALA A 290 58.49 23.90 67.72
N LEU A 291 57.87 23.43 68.81
CA LEU A 291 56.60 22.68 68.78
C LEU A 291 55.48 23.55 68.19
N GLY A 292 55.38 24.82 68.59
CA GLY A 292 54.40 25.76 68.03
C GLY A 292 54.53 25.94 66.51
N GLY A 293 55.75 26.03 65.99
CA GLY A 293 56.00 26.10 64.54
C GLY A 293 55.54 24.83 63.81
N LYS A 294 55.87 23.65 64.35
CA LYS A 294 55.44 22.36 63.78
C LYS A 294 53.91 22.18 63.83
N SER A 295 53.25 22.66 64.89
CA SER A 295 51.79 22.61 64.98
C SER A 295 51.11 23.44 63.89
N ALA A 296 51.66 24.61 63.56
CA ALA A 296 51.15 25.43 62.45
C ALA A 296 51.28 24.72 61.08
N ASP A 297 52.35 23.97 60.86
CA ASP A 297 52.51 23.15 59.65
C ASP A 297 51.44 22.04 59.58
N VAL A 298 51.13 21.42 60.72
CA VAL A 298 50.09 20.39 60.84
C VAL A 298 48.70 20.97 60.59
N GLU A 299 48.35 22.12 61.19
CA GLU A 299 47.10 22.84 60.89
C GLU A 299 46.96 23.15 59.39
N GLY A 300 48.05 23.60 58.76
CA GLY A 300 48.08 23.84 57.32
C GLY A 300 47.82 22.58 56.49
N ALA A 301 48.36 21.43 56.92
CA ALA A 301 48.12 20.14 56.27
C ALA A 301 46.67 19.66 56.44
N ILE A 302 46.10 19.79 57.64
CA ILE A 302 44.70 19.46 57.94
C ILE A 302 43.76 20.28 57.05
N ARG A 303 43.98 21.59 56.96
CA ARG A 303 43.18 22.49 56.13
C ARG A 303 43.17 22.09 54.65
N ARG A 304 44.34 21.80 54.08
CA ARG A 304 44.47 21.28 52.70
C ARG A 304 43.79 19.92 52.54
N GLY A 305 43.88 19.05 53.55
CA GLY A 305 43.17 17.77 53.59
C GLY A 305 41.66 17.94 53.51
N ARG A 306 41.09 18.87 54.30
CA ARG A 306 39.66 19.20 54.27
C ARG A 306 39.21 19.76 52.93
N GLU A 307 39.97 20.68 52.35
CA GLU A 307 39.67 21.20 51.01
C GLU A 307 39.67 20.09 49.96
N SER A 308 40.62 19.16 50.05
CA SER A 308 40.69 18.00 49.14
C SER A 308 39.52 17.04 49.33
N LEU A 309 39.08 16.80 50.58
CA LEU A 309 37.91 15.97 50.87
C LEU A 309 36.62 16.59 50.31
N ARG A 310 36.41 17.89 50.51
CA ARG A 310 35.26 18.61 49.95
C ARG A 310 35.22 18.53 48.43
N ALA A 311 36.36 18.75 47.77
CA ALA A 311 36.46 18.58 46.33
C ALA A 311 36.18 17.12 45.89
N GLY A 312 36.60 16.13 46.69
CA GLY A 312 36.27 14.73 46.49
C GLY A 312 34.77 14.45 46.58
N GLN A 313 34.09 14.99 47.58
CA GLN A 313 32.63 14.88 47.75
C GLN A 313 31.87 15.49 46.56
N GLU A 314 32.23 16.71 46.13
CA GLU A 314 31.60 17.38 44.98
C GLU A 314 31.78 16.59 43.67
N ASN A 315 32.97 16.01 43.47
CA ASN A 315 33.22 15.14 42.32
C ASN A 315 32.38 13.86 42.37
N MET A 316 32.24 13.23 43.55
CA MET A 316 31.39 12.05 43.72
C MET A 316 29.92 12.36 43.46
N GLU A 317 29.41 13.49 43.93
CA GLU A 317 28.04 13.93 43.66
C GLU A 317 27.80 14.10 42.16
N THR A 318 28.78 14.68 41.44
CA THR A 318 28.73 14.77 39.98
C THR A 318 28.69 13.40 39.30
N VAL A 319 29.52 12.45 39.77
CA VAL A 319 29.51 11.06 39.25
C VAL A 319 28.17 10.37 39.53
N ALA A 320 27.55 10.61 40.68
CA ALA A 320 26.23 10.06 41.02
C ALA A 320 25.15 10.52 40.04
N ILE A 321 25.16 11.81 39.69
CA ILE A 321 24.25 12.38 38.70
C ILE A 321 24.44 11.69 37.33
N VAL A 322 25.70 11.57 36.87
CA VAL A 322 26.01 10.93 35.58
C VAL A 322 25.57 9.46 35.55
N LEU A 323 25.79 8.70 36.63
CA LEU A 323 25.34 7.31 36.72
C LEU A 323 23.82 7.19 36.74
N SER A 324 23.12 8.12 37.40
CA SER A 324 21.65 8.19 37.39
C SER A 324 21.10 8.46 35.98
N GLU A 325 21.69 9.42 35.26
CA GLU A 325 21.34 9.71 33.87
C GLU A 325 21.64 8.53 32.93
N ALA A 326 22.76 7.84 33.13
CA ALA A 326 23.11 6.63 32.40
C ALA A 326 22.07 5.52 32.63
N SER A 327 21.67 5.29 33.88
CA SER A 327 20.63 4.32 34.26
C SER A 327 19.29 4.63 33.57
N SER A 328 18.87 5.89 33.60
CA SER A 328 17.67 6.37 32.90
C SER A 328 17.74 6.16 31.39
N SER A 329 18.89 6.44 30.78
CA SER A 329 19.13 6.25 29.34
C SER A 329 19.06 4.77 28.94
N VAL A 330 19.62 3.88 29.77
CA VAL A 330 19.54 2.44 29.57
C VAL A 330 18.09 1.95 29.70
N ALA A 331 17.34 2.43 30.70
CA ALA A 331 15.93 2.07 30.88
C ALA A 331 15.08 2.49 29.67
N ARG A 332 15.31 3.71 29.13
CA ARG A 332 14.66 4.18 27.90
C ARG A 332 15.02 3.32 26.68
N THR A 333 16.28 2.91 26.57
CA THR A 333 16.73 2.04 25.48
C THR A 333 16.04 0.68 25.54
N SER A 334 15.96 0.08 26.74
CA SER A 334 15.26 -1.18 26.96
C SER A 334 13.77 -1.10 26.62
N ALA A 335 13.09 -0.01 27.03
CA ALA A 335 11.69 0.24 26.65
C ALA A 335 11.52 0.41 25.14
N GLY A 336 12.46 1.11 24.48
CA GLY A 336 12.50 1.24 23.03
C GLY A 336 12.65 -0.10 22.32
N MET A 337 13.49 -1.01 22.83
CA MET A 337 13.64 -2.35 22.27
C MET A 337 12.36 -3.17 22.39
N ALA A 338 11.65 -3.09 23.52
CA ALA A 338 10.35 -3.76 23.68
C ALA A 338 9.31 -3.26 22.65
N ALA A 339 9.28 -1.96 22.37
CA ALA A 339 8.41 -1.39 21.33
C ALA A 339 8.80 -1.87 19.91
N ILE A 340 10.10 -2.01 19.62
CA ILE A 340 10.56 -2.59 18.36
C ILE A 340 10.12 -4.05 18.24
N THR A 341 10.26 -4.86 19.30
CA THR A 341 9.77 -6.25 19.31
C THR A 341 8.28 -6.34 19.01
N SER A 342 7.45 -5.49 19.64
CA SER A 342 6.02 -5.42 19.33
C SER A 342 5.77 -5.04 17.86
N SER A 343 6.53 -4.08 17.32
CA SER A 343 6.41 -3.66 15.91
C SER A 343 6.81 -4.78 14.95
N VAL A 344 7.81 -5.58 15.29
CA VAL A 344 8.25 -6.76 14.54
C VAL A 344 7.15 -7.83 14.50
N GLU A 345 6.45 -8.06 15.61
CA GLU A 345 5.31 -8.99 15.66
C GLU A 345 4.17 -8.52 14.75
N GLU A 346 3.82 -7.24 14.79
CA GLU A 346 2.81 -6.64 13.90
C GLU A 346 3.22 -6.74 12.43
N GLN A 347 4.48 -6.44 12.09
CA GLN A 347 5.00 -6.55 10.74
C GLN A 347 4.97 -8.00 10.25
N THR A 348 5.29 -8.97 11.12
CA THR A 348 5.21 -10.40 10.78
C THR A 348 3.77 -10.81 10.46
N ALA A 349 2.80 -10.38 11.29
CA ALA A 349 1.38 -10.64 11.04
C ALA A 349 0.89 -9.97 9.74
N ALA A 350 1.33 -8.74 9.47
CA ALA A 350 1.01 -8.01 8.25
C ALA A 350 1.58 -8.73 7.01
N SER A 351 2.83 -9.16 7.04
CA SER A 351 3.45 -9.94 5.96
C SER A 351 2.69 -11.23 5.67
N GLN A 352 2.27 -11.98 6.70
CA GLN A 352 1.42 -13.16 6.52
C GLN A 352 0.08 -12.82 5.87
N GLY A 353 -0.52 -11.67 6.22
CA GLY A 353 -1.71 -11.14 5.57
C GLY A 353 -1.49 -10.83 4.09
N ILE A 354 -0.36 -10.21 3.75
CA ILE A 354 0.02 -9.93 2.37
C ILE A 354 0.19 -11.23 1.58
N THR A 355 0.89 -12.24 2.13
CA THR A 355 1.05 -13.54 1.47
C THR A 355 -0.30 -14.17 1.12
N ARG A 356 -1.27 -14.19 2.06
CA ARG A 356 -2.62 -14.71 1.80
C ARG A 356 -3.34 -13.94 0.69
N ASN A 357 -3.23 -12.62 0.68
CA ASN A 357 -3.84 -11.78 -0.36
C ASN A 357 -3.20 -12.04 -1.73
N VAL A 358 -1.89 -12.23 -1.77
CA VAL A 358 -1.14 -12.51 -3.00
C VAL A 358 -1.51 -13.89 -3.56
N GLU A 359 -1.65 -14.91 -2.70
CA GLU A 359 -2.18 -16.22 -3.11
C GLU A 359 -3.61 -16.12 -3.66
N GLN A 360 -4.47 -15.29 -3.06
CA GLN A 360 -5.81 -15.05 -3.57
C GLN A 360 -5.78 -14.38 -4.95
N ILE A 361 -4.93 -13.37 -5.14
CA ILE A 361 -4.76 -12.72 -6.44
C ILE A 361 -4.24 -13.71 -7.49
N ALA A 362 -3.30 -14.60 -7.12
CA ALA A 362 -2.81 -15.65 -8.01
C ALA A 362 -3.93 -16.59 -8.48
N ARG A 363 -4.82 -17.01 -7.55
CA ARG A 363 -5.99 -17.83 -7.88
C ARG A 363 -6.96 -17.10 -8.81
N MET A 364 -7.28 -15.84 -8.51
CA MET A 364 -8.14 -15.01 -9.36
C MET A 364 -7.56 -14.81 -10.77
N ALA A 365 -6.24 -14.65 -10.89
CA ALA A 365 -5.58 -14.60 -12.19
C ALA A 365 -5.72 -15.94 -12.95
N GLY A 366 -5.55 -17.07 -12.26
CA GLY A 366 -5.78 -18.39 -12.87
C GLY A 366 -7.22 -18.58 -13.36
N GLU A 367 -8.21 -18.16 -12.58
CA GLU A 367 -9.62 -18.17 -12.95
C GLU A 367 -9.90 -17.27 -14.16
N ASN A 368 -9.39 -16.03 -14.16
CA ASN A 368 -9.52 -15.10 -15.28
C ASN A 368 -8.92 -15.66 -16.58
N ALA A 369 -7.76 -16.32 -16.51
CA ALA A 369 -7.15 -16.95 -17.68
C ALA A 369 -8.02 -18.08 -18.26
N SER A 370 -8.61 -18.90 -17.39
CA SER A 370 -9.55 -19.96 -17.79
C SER A 370 -10.81 -19.38 -18.43
N GLU A 371 -11.40 -18.36 -17.81
CA GLU A 371 -12.61 -17.70 -18.33
C GLU A 371 -12.35 -16.98 -19.65
N ALA A 372 -11.21 -16.29 -19.78
CA ALA A 372 -10.80 -15.70 -21.05
C ALA A 372 -10.66 -16.77 -22.14
N SER A 373 -10.01 -17.91 -21.85
CA SER A 373 -9.92 -19.01 -22.81
C SER A 373 -11.31 -19.51 -23.24
N ARG A 374 -12.26 -19.60 -22.31
CA ARG A 374 -13.64 -20.04 -22.56
C ARG A 374 -14.40 -19.04 -23.45
N VAL A 375 -14.36 -17.75 -23.11
CA VAL A 375 -15.02 -16.68 -23.89
C VAL A 375 -14.43 -16.57 -25.29
N ASN A 376 -13.11 -16.73 -25.44
CA ASN A 376 -12.47 -16.71 -26.74
C ASN A 376 -12.96 -17.85 -27.66
N ARG A 377 -13.12 -19.07 -27.11
CA ARG A 377 -13.71 -20.19 -27.88
C ARG A 377 -15.14 -19.87 -28.32
N GLN A 378 -15.96 -19.33 -27.43
CA GLN A 378 -17.34 -18.95 -27.75
C GLN A 378 -17.40 -17.84 -28.80
N ALA A 379 -16.49 -16.87 -28.76
CA ALA A 379 -16.39 -15.82 -29.78
C ALA A 379 -16.07 -16.42 -31.17
N VAL A 380 -15.14 -17.38 -31.24
CA VAL A 380 -14.81 -18.08 -32.51
C VAL A 380 -16.00 -18.91 -33.02
N GLU A 381 -16.75 -19.54 -32.13
CA GLU A 381 -17.99 -20.26 -32.50
C GLU A 381 -19.06 -19.31 -33.05
N LEU A 382 -19.26 -18.15 -32.43
CA LEU A 382 -20.21 -17.13 -32.91
C LEU A 382 -19.79 -16.53 -34.25
N GLU A 383 -18.49 -16.30 -34.46
CA GLU A 383 -17.95 -15.86 -35.74
C GLU A 383 -18.25 -16.88 -36.84
N THR A 384 -18.06 -18.17 -36.55
CA THR A 384 -18.35 -19.27 -37.47
C THR A 384 -19.83 -19.35 -37.79
N LEU A 385 -20.71 -19.32 -36.76
CA LEU A 385 -22.16 -19.35 -36.94
C LEU A 385 -22.66 -18.16 -37.75
N SER A 386 -22.08 -16.98 -37.53
CA SER A 386 -22.43 -15.79 -38.29
C SER A 386 -22.04 -15.91 -39.76
N ARG A 387 -20.84 -16.43 -40.04
CA ARG A 387 -20.37 -16.70 -41.41
C ARG A 387 -21.27 -17.70 -42.12
N ASP A 388 -21.66 -18.78 -41.44
CA ASP A 388 -22.57 -19.79 -41.97
C ASP A 388 -23.96 -19.21 -42.25
N LEU A 389 -24.49 -18.38 -41.35
CA LEU A 389 -25.77 -17.68 -41.53
C LEU A 389 -25.70 -16.75 -42.74
N GLY A 390 -24.63 -15.95 -42.85
CA GLY A 390 -24.37 -15.08 -43.98
C GLY A 390 -24.25 -15.84 -45.30
N GLN A 391 -23.61 -17.02 -45.30
CA GLN A 391 -23.49 -17.88 -46.48
C GLN A 391 -24.84 -18.50 -46.87
N ALA A 392 -25.65 -18.94 -45.91
CA ALA A 392 -26.96 -19.54 -46.15
C ALA A 392 -27.92 -18.57 -46.85
N VAL A 393 -27.82 -17.27 -46.56
CA VAL A 393 -28.66 -16.24 -47.18
C VAL A 393 -28.03 -15.56 -48.40
N ARG A 394 -26.74 -15.81 -48.69
CA ARG A 394 -26.01 -15.21 -49.82
C ARG A 394 -26.54 -15.65 -51.19
N GLY A 395 -27.20 -16.81 -51.25
CA GLY A 395 -27.85 -17.30 -52.48
C GLY A 395 -29.08 -16.50 -52.88
N PHE A 396 -29.65 -15.71 -51.96
CA PHE A 396 -30.80 -14.85 -52.24
C PHE A 396 -30.34 -13.47 -52.72
N HIS A 397 -30.80 -13.09 -53.90
CA HIS A 397 -30.58 -11.77 -54.47
C HIS A 397 -31.77 -10.89 -54.09
N THR A 398 -31.56 -9.99 -53.13
CA THR A 398 -32.61 -9.17 -52.51
C THR A 398 -32.78 -7.79 -53.10
#